data_AF-A0A3M8B4D3-F1
#
_entry.id   AF-A0A3M8B4D3-F1
#
_cell.length_a   1.000
_cell.length_b   1.000
_cell.length_c   1.000
_cell.angle_alpha   90.00
_cell.angle_beta   90.00
_cell.angle_gamma   90.00
#
_symmetry.space_group_name_H-M   'P 1'
#
loop_
_entity.id
_entity.type
_entity.pdbx_description
1 polymer ?
#
loop_
_entity_poly.entity_id
_entity_poly.type
_entity_poly.pdbx_seq_one_letter_code
_entity_poly.pdbx_strand_id
1 'polypeptide(L)'
;MTGYERIRVTAPYRIKRIEDVRMEWRPNEHARLYLRGIVDDSETVNAVLQAASDDEIRLYDTDGESEITIFKGVVTSVQIAHRQGIYAIELEGHSGSFQLDVTKKRRSFQQADMTYPQLVQEIIKTYPGYNVNVSIGEGVQIGEPIIQYDETDWELLRRLASHFHGVIVSDTMEAAPRFSFGLPQGKSYAAGRCCVYGEQGFAGVPKGGRRCSRLARYRFFHLRNRVRRTVYDWR
;
A
#
# COMPACT_ATOMS: atom_id res chain seq x y z
N MET A 1 16.04 -23.38 -9.33
CA MET A 1 16.55 -22.02 -9.63
C MET A 1 15.73 -21.04 -8.80
N THR A 2 16.39 -20.32 -7.91
CA THR A 2 15.79 -19.40 -6.94
C THR A 2 15.29 -18.15 -7.67
N GLY A 3 13.98 -17.86 -7.61
CA GLY A 3 13.29 -16.81 -8.40
C GLY A 3 13.66 -15.35 -8.09
N TYR A 4 14.86 -15.08 -7.57
CA TYR A 4 15.32 -13.75 -7.19
C TYR A 4 15.97 -12.97 -8.36
N GLU A 5 16.38 -13.65 -9.44
CA GLU A 5 17.01 -13.00 -10.61
C GLU A 5 16.03 -12.21 -11.50
N ARG A 6 14.72 -12.35 -11.24
CA ARG A 6 13.64 -11.76 -12.04
C ARG A 6 13.13 -10.44 -11.49
N ILE A 7 13.53 -10.07 -10.28
CA ILE A 7 13.10 -8.81 -9.65
C ILE A 7 13.92 -7.67 -10.22
N ARG A 8 13.23 -6.65 -10.74
CA ARG A 8 13.80 -5.43 -11.30
C ARG A 8 13.17 -4.22 -10.62
N VAL A 9 13.94 -3.14 -10.58
CA VAL A 9 13.49 -1.84 -10.07
C VAL A 9 13.76 -0.80 -11.14
N THR A 10 12.73 0.00 -11.43
CA THR A 10 12.84 1.24 -12.18
C THR A 10 12.71 2.41 -11.21
N ALA A 11 13.73 3.24 -11.17
CA ALA A 11 13.80 4.46 -10.37
C ALA A 11 14.67 5.48 -11.15
N PRO A 12 14.58 6.79 -10.86
CA PRO A 12 15.44 7.79 -11.49
C PRO A 12 16.92 7.62 -11.13
N TYR A 13 17.22 6.78 -10.13
CA TYR A 13 18.57 6.41 -9.71
C TYR A 13 19.07 5.19 -10.50
N ARG A 14 20.28 5.30 -11.07
CA ARG A 14 20.95 4.17 -11.77
C ARG A 14 21.49 3.14 -10.78
N ILE A 15 20.63 2.28 -10.27
CA ILE A 15 20.97 1.18 -9.37
C ILE A 15 21.61 0.04 -10.19
N LYS A 16 22.91 -0.22 -9.96
CA LYS A 16 23.65 -1.32 -10.60
C LYS A 16 23.25 -2.67 -10.02
N ARG A 17 23.10 -2.72 -8.69
CA ARG A 17 22.84 -3.95 -7.96
C ARG A 17 21.91 -3.68 -6.79
N ILE A 18 20.92 -4.54 -6.65
CA ILE A 18 20.03 -4.57 -5.50
C ILE A 18 20.66 -5.47 -4.43
N GLU A 19 20.81 -4.97 -3.21
CA GLU A 19 21.31 -5.71 -2.05
C GLU A 19 20.16 -6.26 -1.22
N ASP A 20 19.14 -5.44 -0.96
CA ASP A 20 17.98 -5.82 -0.15
C ASP A 20 16.71 -5.09 -0.61
N VAL A 21 15.58 -5.78 -0.51
CA VAL A 21 14.25 -5.23 -0.82
C VAL A 21 13.26 -5.72 0.21
N ARG A 22 12.55 -4.78 0.83
CA ARG A 22 11.49 -5.06 1.80
C ARG A 22 10.26 -4.27 1.46
N MET A 23 9.12 -4.93 1.46
CA MET A 23 7.82 -4.29 1.31
C MET A 23 6.96 -4.56 2.54
N GLU A 24 6.30 -3.51 3.03
CA GLU A 24 5.35 -3.56 4.13
C GLU A 24 4.02 -3.01 3.66
N TRP A 25 2.95 -3.74 3.95
CA TRP A 25 1.61 -3.31 3.58
C TRP A 25 0.62 -3.82 4.61
N ARG A 26 -0.15 -2.88 5.18
CA ARG A 26 -1.13 -3.12 6.23
C ARG A 26 -2.36 -2.26 5.99
N PRO A 27 -3.56 -2.74 6.36
CA PRO A 27 -4.74 -1.87 6.38
C PRO A 27 -4.52 -0.66 7.30
N ASN A 28 -5.13 0.47 6.95
CA ASN A 28 -4.99 1.78 7.59
C ASN A 28 -3.60 2.41 7.54
N GLU A 29 -2.65 1.78 6.86
CA GLU A 29 -1.31 2.29 6.61
C GLU A 29 -1.05 2.41 5.09
N HIS A 30 -0.10 3.27 4.72
CA HIS A 30 0.42 3.32 3.37
C HIS A 30 1.34 2.13 3.11
N ALA A 31 1.35 1.61 1.90
CA ALA A 31 2.33 0.59 1.53
C ALA A 31 3.71 1.24 1.45
N ARG A 32 4.71 0.58 2.05
CA ARG A 32 6.09 1.06 2.11
C ARG A 32 7.02 0.08 1.43
N LEU A 33 7.93 0.61 0.63
CA LEU A 33 9.01 -0.11 -0.01
C LEU A 33 10.33 0.44 0.52
N TYR A 34 11.18 -0.44 1.03
CA TYR A 34 12.55 -0.16 1.39
C TYR A 34 13.45 -0.90 0.41
N LEU A 35 14.39 -0.18 -0.19
CA LEU A 35 15.30 -0.70 -1.18
C LEU A 35 16.71 -0.25 -0.83
N ARG A 36 17.64 -1.20 -0.83
CA ARG A 36 19.06 -0.94 -0.68
C ARG A 36 19.83 -1.47 -1.86
N GLY A 37 20.76 -0.69 -2.38
CA GLY A 37 21.54 -1.07 -3.55
C GLY A 37 22.84 -0.31 -3.69
N ILE A 38 23.56 -0.62 -4.76
CA ILE A 38 24.80 0.03 -5.18
C ILE A 38 24.52 0.85 -6.44
N VAL A 39 24.99 2.10 -6.46
CA VAL A 39 24.85 3.02 -7.60
C VAL A 39 26.21 3.33 -8.24
N ASP A 40 26.18 3.80 -9.49
CA ASP A 40 27.41 4.25 -10.16
C ASP A 40 27.84 5.64 -9.68
N ASP A 41 29.15 5.81 -9.58
CA ASP A 41 29.87 6.87 -8.84
C ASP A 41 29.64 8.29 -9.39
N SER A 42 29.11 8.47 -10.62
CA SER A 42 29.45 9.69 -11.36
C SER A 42 28.53 10.91 -11.22
N GLU A 43 27.31 10.87 -10.67
CA GLU A 43 26.41 12.07 -10.74
C GLU A 43 25.45 12.33 -9.56
N THR A 44 25.44 11.53 -8.49
CA THR A 44 24.26 11.45 -7.59
C THR A 44 24.34 12.20 -6.25
N VAL A 45 25.40 12.95 -5.94
CA VAL A 45 25.45 13.70 -4.66
C VAL A 45 24.66 15.02 -4.71
N ASN A 46 24.62 15.69 -5.88
CA ASN A 46 23.91 16.97 -6.02
C ASN A 46 22.40 16.81 -6.34
N ALA A 47 21.98 15.69 -6.94
CA ALA A 47 20.57 15.43 -7.26
C ALA A 47 19.71 15.05 -6.04
N VAL A 48 20.32 14.43 -5.02
CA VAL A 48 19.64 13.98 -3.78
C VAL A 48 19.05 15.14 -2.97
N LEU A 49 19.60 16.34 -3.10
CA LEU A 49 19.10 17.53 -2.39
C LEU A 49 17.92 18.22 -3.09
N GLN A 50 17.62 17.89 -4.35
CA GLN A 50 16.53 18.53 -5.12
C GLN A 50 15.36 17.60 -5.49
N ALA A 51 15.51 16.27 -5.43
CA ALA A 51 14.58 15.34 -6.09
C ALA A 51 13.57 14.60 -5.18
N ALA A 52 13.59 14.81 -3.86
CA ALA A 52 12.81 14.00 -2.92
C ALA A 52 11.27 14.18 -2.97
N SER A 53 10.71 14.97 -3.89
CA SER A 53 9.30 15.37 -3.85
C SER A 53 8.36 14.65 -4.84
N ASP A 54 8.83 14.14 -5.98
CA ASP A 54 7.92 13.61 -7.03
C ASP A 54 8.49 12.40 -7.82
N ASP A 55 9.64 11.86 -7.42
CA ASP A 55 10.26 10.72 -8.10
C ASP A 55 9.42 9.44 -7.94
N GLU A 56 9.14 8.71 -9.03
CA GLU A 56 8.44 7.43 -8.97
C GLU A 56 9.41 6.25 -8.82
N ILE A 57 8.99 5.23 -8.08
CA ILE A 57 9.68 3.93 -7.95
C ILE A 57 8.74 2.79 -8.32
N ARG A 58 9.20 1.89 -9.19
CA ARG A 58 8.48 0.69 -9.62
C ARG A 58 9.31 -0.56 -9.37
N LEU A 59 8.79 -1.47 -8.55
CA LEU A 59 9.29 -2.83 -8.35
C LEU A 59 8.44 -3.80 -9.17
N TYR A 60 9.08 -4.64 -9.98
CA TYR A 60 8.37 -5.60 -10.83
C TYR A 60 9.15 -6.92 -10.99
N ASP A 61 8.42 -7.98 -11.28
CA ASP A 61 8.95 -9.30 -11.65
C ASP A 61 8.84 -9.45 -13.16
N THR A 62 9.92 -9.89 -13.82
CA THR A 62 9.91 -10.15 -15.26
C THR A 62 10.59 -11.47 -15.64
N ASP A 63 9.99 -12.22 -16.58
CA ASP A 63 10.66 -13.33 -17.30
C ASP A 63 11.37 -12.87 -18.58
N GLY A 64 11.25 -11.59 -18.96
CA GLY A 64 11.66 -11.07 -20.25
C GLY A 64 10.54 -11.00 -21.30
N GLU A 65 9.44 -11.74 -21.12
CA GLU A 65 8.25 -11.67 -21.99
C GLU A 65 7.10 -10.90 -21.34
N SER A 66 6.98 -11.00 -20.01
CA SER A 66 5.95 -10.33 -19.23
C SER A 66 6.56 -9.56 -18.05
N GLU A 67 5.90 -8.46 -17.67
CA GLU A 67 6.23 -7.69 -16.48
C GLU A 67 5.02 -7.67 -15.55
N ILE A 68 5.22 -8.08 -14.29
CA ILE A 68 4.21 -8.01 -13.25
C ILE A 68 4.66 -6.96 -12.23
N THR A 69 3.96 -5.83 -12.17
CA THR A 69 4.19 -4.81 -11.15
C THR A 69 3.86 -5.36 -9.77
N ILE A 70 4.83 -5.29 -8.86
CA ILE A 70 4.67 -5.66 -7.44
C ILE A 70 4.38 -4.42 -6.62
N PHE A 71 5.11 -3.34 -6.89
CA PHE A 71 4.94 -2.06 -6.22
C PHE A 71 5.19 -0.91 -7.20
N LYS A 72 4.38 0.12 -7.14
CA LYS A 72 4.60 1.40 -7.79
C LYS A 72 4.17 2.50 -6.83
N GLY A 73 5.04 3.48 -6.62
CA GLY A 73 4.82 4.52 -5.62
C GLY A 73 5.73 5.71 -5.85
N VAL A 74 5.69 6.64 -4.90
CA VAL A 74 6.53 7.84 -4.87
C VAL A 74 7.68 7.65 -3.89
N VAL A 75 8.86 8.14 -4.25
CA VAL A 75 10.05 8.13 -3.40
C VAL A 75 9.91 9.24 -2.36
N THR A 76 9.99 8.88 -1.08
CA THR A 76 9.83 9.83 0.04
C THR A 76 11.14 10.12 0.76
N SER A 77 12.11 9.21 0.65
CA SER A 77 13.42 9.37 1.27
C SER A 77 14.50 8.70 0.45
N VAL A 78 15.63 9.40 0.32
CA VAL A 78 16.82 8.91 -0.38
C VAL A 78 18.03 9.23 0.47
N GLN A 79 18.85 8.22 0.73
CA GLN A 79 20.13 8.37 1.42
C GLN A 79 21.22 7.71 0.59
N ILE A 80 22.31 8.45 0.36
CA ILE A 80 23.49 7.93 -0.32
C ILE A 80 24.67 7.98 0.64
N ALA A 81 25.34 6.85 0.80
CA ALA A 81 26.54 6.72 1.60
C ALA A 81 27.69 6.20 0.75
N HIS A 82 28.81 6.92 0.76
CA HIS A 82 30.05 6.46 0.16
C HIS A 82 30.89 5.74 1.21
N ARG A 83 31.21 4.45 0.98
CA ARG A 83 32.10 3.67 1.86
C ARG A 83 33.03 2.81 1.02
N GLN A 84 34.34 2.92 1.29
CA GLN A 84 35.38 2.08 0.67
C GLN A 84 35.40 2.12 -0.88
N GLY A 85 35.10 3.27 -1.51
CA GLY A 85 35.09 3.39 -2.97
C GLY A 85 33.81 2.88 -3.64
N ILE A 86 32.75 2.61 -2.86
CA ILE A 86 31.45 2.14 -3.34
C ILE A 86 30.36 3.07 -2.84
N TYR A 87 29.41 3.41 -3.71
CA TYR A 87 28.24 4.23 -3.38
C TYR A 87 27.06 3.32 -3.08
N ALA A 88 26.65 3.30 -1.83
CA ALA A 88 25.44 2.63 -1.38
C ALA A 88 24.27 3.63 -1.37
N ILE A 89 23.10 3.19 -1.85
CA ILE A 89 21.85 3.94 -1.81
C ILE A 89 20.83 3.20 -0.95
N GLU A 90 20.11 3.95 -0.13
CA GLU A 90 18.92 3.50 0.60
C GLU A 90 17.74 4.37 0.17
N LEU A 91 16.69 3.72 -0.33
CA LEU A 91 15.49 4.35 -0.85
C LEU A 91 14.27 3.89 -0.05
N GLU A 92 13.41 4.84 0.29
CA GLU A 92 12.07 4.58 0.80
C GLU A 92 11.03 5.10 -0.19
N GLY A 93 10.09 4.23 -0.55
CA GLY A 93 8.96 4.57 -1.41
C GLY A 93 7.65 4.30 -0.69
N HIS A 94 6.67 5.19 -0.87
CA HIS A 94 5.31 5.02 -0.36
C HIS A 94 4.31 4.88 -1.51
N SER A 95 3.21 4.15 -1.28
CA SER A 95 2.09 4.09 -2.23
C SER A 95 1.54 5.49 -2.51
N GLY A 96 0.90 5.68 -3.67
CA GLY A 96 0.31 6.96 -4.05
C GLY A 96 -0.69 7.55 -3.04
N SER A 97 -1.30 6.72 -2.19
CA SER A 97 -2.15 7.19 -1.08
C SER A 97 -1.42 8.09 -0.09
N PHE A 98 -0.09 8.08 -0.04
CA PHE A 98 0.72 8.97 0.81
C PHE A 98 0.47 10.44 0.52
N GLN A 99 0.08 10.79 -0.72
CA GLN A 99 -0.30 12.17 -1.09
C GLN A 99 -1.46 12.71 -0.23
N LEU A 100 -2.33 11.83 0.29
CA LEU A 100 -3.46 12.17 1.16
C LEU A 100 -3.03 12.48 2.60
N ASP A 101 -1.79 12.12 2.98
CA ASP A 101 -1.26 12.22 4.35
C ASP A 101 -0.15 13.29 4.48
N VAL A 102 0.05 14.11 3.44
CA VAL A 102 1.10 15.15 3.43
C VAL A 102 0.68 16.41 4.17
N THR A 103 -0.54 16.90 3.92
CA THR A 103 -1.00 18.22 4.40
C THR A 103 -2.20 18.08 5.32
N LYS A 104 -2.05 18.59 6.56
CA LYS A 104 -3.17 18.77 7.49
C LYS A 104 -4.10 19.87 7.01
N LYS A 105 -5.40 19.64 7.11
CA LYS A 105 -6.43 20.56 6.59
C LYS A 105 -7.43 20.94 7.67
N ARG A 106 -8.11 22.06 7.42
CA ARG A 106 -9.17 22.62 8.26
C ARG A 106 -10.37 22.96 7.38
N ARG A 107 -11.39 22.10 7.39
CA ARG A 107 -12.55 22.17 6.48
C ARG A 107 -13.79 21.68 7.19
N SER A 108 -14.96 22.10 6.72
CA SER A 108 -16.25 21.62 7.23
C SER A 108 -17.12 21.13 6.08
N PHE A 109 -17.69 19.94 6.24
CA PHE A 109 -18.68 19.36 5.33
C PHE A 109 -20.04 19.45 6.02
N GLN A 110 -20.84 20.46 5.65
CA GLN A 110 -22.09 20.79 6.34
C GLN A 110 -23.32 20.08 5.77
N GLN A 111 -23.20 19.48 4.59
CA GLN A 111 -24.28 18.77 3.90
C GLN A 111 -24.53 17.42 4.56
N ALA A 112 -25.43 17.38 5.55
CA ALA A 112 -25.76 16.17 6.30
C ALA A 112 -26.50 15.10 5.47
N ASP A 113 -27.14 15.51 4.38
CA ASP A 113 -27.82 14.65 3.41
C ASP A 113 -26.85 13.95 2.43
N MET A 114 -25.59 14.38 2.40
CA MET A 114 -24.53 13.74 1.63
C MET A 114 -24.26 12.33 2.18
N THR A 115 -23.96 11.40 1.28
CA THR A 115 -23.58 10.03 1.63
C THR A 115 -22.07 9.89 1.86
N TYR A 116 -21.65 8.87 2.61
CA TYR A 116 -20.23 8.58 2.81
C TYR A 116 -19.43 8.44 1.51
N PRO A 117 -19.89 7.70 0.48
CA PRO A 117 -19.18 7.62 -0.80
C PRO A 117 -19.03 8.98 -1.48
N GLN A 118 -20.06 9.83 -1.42
CA GLN A 118 -20.00 11.19 -1.99
C GLN A 118 -18.97 12.05 -1.26
N LEU A 119 -18.93 11.99 0.08
CA LEU A 119 -17.94 12.71 0.88
C LEU A 119 -16.52 12.23 0.57
N VAL A 120 -16.31 10.92 0.50
CA VAL A 120 -15.00 10.35 0.15
C VAL A 120 -14.55 10.85 -1.23
N GLN A 121 -15.46 10.86 -2.23
CA GLN A 121 -15.19 11.40 -3.56
C GLN A 121 -14.88 12.92 -3.52
N GLU A 122 -15.64 13.68 -2.73
CA GLU A 122 -15.46 15.13 -2.54
C GLU A 122 -14.07 15.47 -1.99
N ILE A 123 -13.53 14.64 -1.09
CA ILE A 123 -12.20 14.81 -0.49
C ILE A 123 -11.10 14.53 -1.52
N ILE A 124 -11.22 13.45 -2.28
CA ILE A 124 -10.13 12.95 -3.14
C ILE A 124 -10.10 13.58 -4.53
N LYS A 125 -11.20 14.20 -4.99
CA LYS A 125 -11.30 14.79 -6.34
C LYS A 125 -10.27 15.88 -6.63
N THR A 126 -9.64 16.44 -5.58
CA THR A 126 -8.61 17.46 -5.72
C THR A 126 -7.25 16.90 -6.14
N TYR A 127 -7.05 15.58 -6.08
CA TYR A 127 -5.78 14.94 -6.37
C TYR A 127 -5.77 14.38 -7.80
N PRO A 128 -4.72 14.56 -8.61
CA PRO A 128 -4.68 14.05 -9.98
C PRO A 128 -4.60 12.52 -10.00
N GLY A 129 -5.31 11.89 -10.95
CA GLY A 129 -5.29 10.42 -11.13
C GLY A 129 -5.93 9.61 -10.00
N TYR A 130 -6.65 10.27 -9.09
CA TYR A 130 -7.31 9.64 -7.96
C TYR A 130 -8.26 8.52 -8.38
N ASN A 131 -8.37 7.50 -7.54
CA ASN A 131 -9.40 6.48 -7.69
C ASN A 131 -9.71 5.85 -6.34
N VAL A 132 -11.00 5.66 -6.05
CA VAL A 132 -11.43 5.00 -4.82
C VAL A 132 -12.42 3.90 -5.14
N ASN A 133 -12.22 2.76 -4.50
CA ASN A 133 -13.22 1.71 -4.45
C ASN A 133 -13.89 1.76 -3.07
N VAL A 134 -15.17 2.11 -3.02
CA VAL A 134 -15.93 2.19 -1.78
C VAL A 134 -16.71 0.89 -1.60
N SER A 135 -16.48 0.18 -0.50
CA SER A 135 -17.17 -1.08 -0.17
C SER A 135 -17.90 -1.06 1.18
N ILE A 136 -17.82 0.06 1.91
CA ILE A 136 -18.52 0.31 3.17
C ILE A 136 -19.25 1.65 3.10
N GLY A 137 -20.38 1.76 3.82
CA GLY A 137 -21.16 3.01 3.88
C GLY A 137 -21.93 3.35 2.60
N GLU A 138 -22.07 2.41 1.66
CA GLU A 138 -22.87 2.61 0.45
C GLU A 138 -24.33 2.97 0.80
N GLY A 139 -24.83 4.08 0.24
CA GLY A 139 -26.19 4.56 0.46
C GLY A 139 -26.46 5.14 1.86
N VAL A 140 -25.47 5.16 2.76
CA VAL A 140 -25.62 5.71 4.11
C VAL A 140 -25.35 7.21 4.08
N GLN A 141 -26.32 8.00 4.54
CA GLN A 141 -26.15 9.43 4.76
C GLN A 141 -25.31 9.69 6.00
N ILE A 142 -24.53 10.77 5.97
CA ILE A 142 -23.69 11.16 7.11
C ILE A 142 -24.57 11.56 8.30
N GLY A 143 -25.68 12.27 8.05
CA GLY A 143 -26.66 12.65 9.07
C GLY A 143 -26.21 13.80 9.99
N GLU A 144 -24.92 14.11 10.03
CA GLU A 144 -24.33 15.18 10.82
C GLU A 144 -23.22 15.92 10.05
N PRO A 145 -22.92 17.18 10.39
CA PRO A 145 -21.78 17.88 9.80
C PRO A 145 -20.45 17.23 10.21
N ILE A 146 -19.57 16.99 9.23
CA ILE A 146 -18.21 16.48 9.48
C ILE A 146 -17.22 17.64 9.46
N ILE A 147 -16.46 17.78 10.54
CA ILE A 147 -15.38 18.76 10.63
C ILE A 147 -14.05 18.03 10.46
N GLN A 148 -13.23 18.53 9.53
CA GLN A 148 -11.83 18.18 9.41
C GLN A 148 -11.02 19.22 10.18
N TYR A 149 -10.39 18.85 11.29
CA TYR A 149 -9.62 19.77 12.13
C TYR A 149 -8.23 19.24 12.44
N ASP A 150 -7.22 19.87 11.85
CA ASP A 150 -5.80 19.53 12.04
C ASP A 150 -5.45 18.06 11.74
N GLU A 151 -6.26 17.45 10.87
CA GLU A 151 -6.10 16.08 10.37
C GLU A 151 -5.82 16.12 8.87
N THR A 152 -5.09 15.13 8.37
CA THR A 152 -4.88 14.93 6.93
C THR A 152 -6.15 14.34 6.28
N ASP A 153 -6.17 14.27 4.95
CA ASP A 153 -7.30 13.61 4.28
C ASP A 153 -7.29 12.11 4.58
N TRP A 154 -6.10 11.49 4.68
CA TRP A 154 -5.97 10.09 5.07
C TRP A 154 -6.51 9.82 6.48
N GLU A 155 -6.18 10.68 7.45
CA GLU A 155 -6.67 10.57 8.82
C GLU A 155 -8.20 10.72 8.92
N LEU A 156 -8.75 11.70 8.20
CA LEU A 156 -10.20 11.88 8.08
C LEU A 156 -10.86 10.63 7.50
N LEU A 157 -10.33 10.10 6.40
CA LEU A 157 -10.86 8.88 5.76
C LEU A 157 -10.80 7.68 6.72
N ARG A 158 -9.70 7.51 7.46
CA ARG A 158 -9.58 6.46 8.48
C ARG A 158 -10.62 6.60 9.59
N ARG A 159 -10.87 7.84 10.03
CA ARG A 159 -11.90 8.17 11.04
C ARG A 159 -13.31 7.82 10.53
N LEU A 160 -13.63 8.21 9.29
CA LEU A 160 -14.91 7.87 8.65
C LEU A 160 -15.09 6.36 8.47
N ALA A 161 -14.04 5.62 8.07
CA ALA A 161 -14.10 4.17 7.93
C ALA A 161 -14.37 3.46 9.27
N SER A 162 -13.88 4.05 10.37
CA SER A 162 -14.07 3.52 11.73
C SER A 162 -15.53 3.55 12.18
N HIS A 163 -16.37 4.44 11.64
CA HIS A 163 -17.83 4.44 11.92
C HIS A 163 -18.50 3.12 11.51
N PHE A 164 -17.94 2.41 10.53
CA PHE A 164 -18.44 1.13 10.04
C PHE A 164 -17.64 -0.06 10.57
N HIS A 165 -16.74 0.14 11.55
CA HIS A 165 -15.73 -0.85 11.95
C HIS A 165 -14.89 -1.36 10.76
N GLY A 166 -14.74 -0.49 9.74
CA GLY A 166 -14.03 -0.77 8.50
C GLY A 166 -12.57 -0.33 8.56
N VAL A 167 -11.88 -0.58 7.46
CA VAL A 167 -10.48 -0.18 7.26
C VAL A 167 -10.32 0.44 5.88
N ILE A 168 -9.30 1.26 5.71
CA ILE A 168 -8.87 1.73 4.40
C ILE A 168 -7.64 0.93 3.94
N VAL A 169 -7.51 0.67 2.64
CA VAL A 169 -6.42 -0.14 2.09
C VAL A 169 -5.80 0.58 0.92
N SER A 170 -4.51 0.90 1.00
CA SER A 170 -3.79 1.53 -0.12
C SER A 170 -3.59 0.56 -1.28
N ASP A 171 -3.64 1.07 -2.51
CA ASP A 171 -3.16 0.33 -3.67
C ASP A 171 -1.62 0.33 -3.68
N THR A 172 -1.03 -0.75 -4.19
CA THR A 172 0.41 -0.93 -4.37
C THR A 172 0.83 -0.87 -5.82
N MET A 173 -0.10 -0.90 -6.78
CA MET A 173 0.21 -1.07 -8.20
C MET A 173 0.34 0.25 -8.96
N GLU A 174 -0.06 1.38 -8.35
CA GLU A 174 -0.01 2.70 -8.98
C GLU A 174 0.56 3.79 -8.06
N ALA A 175 1.26 4.74 -8.66
CA ALA A 175 1.79 5.92 -7.98
C ALA A 175 0.73 7.01 -7.74
N ALA A 176 -0.40 6.95 -8.43
CA ALA A 176 -1.54 7.82 -8.21
C ALA A 176 -2.27 7.47 -6.88
N PRO A 177 -2.97 8.43 -6.24
CA PRO A 177 -3.65 8.21 -4.99
C PRO A 177 -4.89 7.31 -5.18
N ARG A 178 -4.63 6.00 -5.15
CA ARG A 178 -5.64 4.95 -5.24
C ARG A 178 -5.72 4.16 -3.94
N PHE A 179 -6.93 3.94 -3.45
CA PHE A 179 -7.19 3.15 -2.24
C PHE A 179 -8.61 2.58 -2.24
N SER A 180 -8.84 1.60 -1.39
CA SER A 180 -10.17 1.08 -1.07
C SER A 180 -10.65 1.66 0.27
N PHE A 181 -11.87 2.19 0.26
CA PHE A 181 -12.60 2.55 1.46
C PHE A 181 -13.44 1.34 1.89
N GLY A 182 -12.90 0.57 2.83
CA GLY A 182 -13.35 -0.78 3.13
C GLY A 182 -12.41 -1.85 2.58
N LEU A 183 -12.70 -3.10 2.91
CA LEU A 183 -11.95 -4.23 2.35
C LEU A 183 -12.36 -4.43 0.89
N PRO A 184 -11.42 -4.53 -0.06
CA PRO A 184 -11.75 -4.94 -1.41
C PRO A 184 -12.32 -6.36 -1.38
N GLN A 185 -13.39 -6.63 -2.14
CA GLN A 185 -13.89 -7.99 -2.29
C GLN A 185 -12.88 -8.84 -3.07
N GLY A 186 -12.00 -9.54 -2.36
CA GLY A 186 -11.14 -10.54 -2.98
C GLY A 186 -11.97 -11.72 -3.49
N LYS A 187 -11.88 -12.05 -4.79
CA LYS A 187 -12.39 -13.32 -5.30
C LYS A 187 -11.59 -14.45 -4.64
N SER A 188 -12.22 -15.24 -3.78
CA SER A 188 -11.58 -16.43 -3.20
C SER A 188 -11.37 -17.48 -4.30
N TYR A 189 -10.13 -17.68 -4.74
CA TYR A 189 -9.78 -18.88 -5.49
C TYR A 189 -9.58 -20.01 -4.49
N ALA A 190 -10.42 -21.04 -4.55
CA ALA A 190 -10.21 -22.27 -3.81
C ALA A 190 -8.94 -22.92 -4.32
N ALA A 191 -7.80 -22.66 -3.66
CA ALA A 191 -6.58 -23.40 -3.91
C ALA A 191 -6.85 -24.86 -3.55
N GLY A 192 -6.91 -25.71 -4.58
CA GLY A 192 -7.00 -27.15 -4.44
C GLY A 192 -5.88 -27.65 -3.53
N ARG A 193 -6.28 -28.25 -2.40
CA ARG A 193 -5.51 -29.10 -1.49
C ARG A 193 -4.02 -28.75 -1.35
N CYS A 194 -3.68 -27.97 -0.32
CA CYS A 194 -2.53 -28.31 0.50
C CYS A 194 -2.66 -27.69 1.90
N CYS A 195 -3.20 -28.49 2.82
CA CYS A 195 -3.10 -28.25 4.24
C CYS A 195 -1.67 -28.58 4.68
N VAL A 196 -0.95 -27.65 5.32
CA VAL A 196 -0.04 -27.99 6.43
C VAL A 196 -0.10 -26.87 7.48
N TYR A 197 -0.45 -27.27 8.70
CA TYR A 197 -0.55 -26.47 9.92
C TYR A 197 0.79 -26.41 10.68
N GLY A 198 0.88 -25.40 11.56
CA GLY A 198 1.57 -25.48 12.85
C GLY A 198 2.14 -24.12 13.27
N GLU A 199 2.10 -23.66 14.52
CA GLU A 199 1.42 -23.98 15.80
C GLU A 199 1.52 -22.67 16.63
N GLN A 200 0.53 -22.25 17.42
CA GLN A 200 0.37 -22.46 18.87
C GLN A 200 -0.95 -21.71 19.18
N GLY A 201 -1.96 -22.17 19.92
CA GLY A 201 -2.05 -23.11 21.03
C GLY A 201 -2.84 -22.36 22.11
N PHE A 202 -4.13 -22.67 22.29
CA PHE A 202 -4.83 -22.72 23.59
C PHE A 202 -6.21 -23.35 23.42
N ALA A 203 -6.53 -24.20 24.39
CA ALA A 203 -7.53 -25.25 24.36
C ALA A 203 -8.96 -24.76 24.67
N GLY A 204 -9.94 -25.49 24.14
CA GLY A 204 -11.36 -25.38 24.47
C GLY A 204 -12.23 -25.97 23.35
N VAL A 205 -12.47 -27.28 23.39
CA VAL A 205 -13.42 -27.94 22.48
C VAL A 205 -14.83 -27.84 23.07
N PRO A 206 -15.84 -27.49 22.25
CA PRO A 206 -17.09 -28.22 22.32
C PRO A 206 -17.48 -28.85 20.98
N LYS A 207 -18.12 -30.01 21.11
CA LYS A 207 -18.61 -30.89 20.05
C LYS A 207 -19.85 -30.31 19.35
N GLY A 208 -19.92 -30.54 18.05
CA GLY A 208 -21.17 -30.77 17.33
C GLY A 208 -21.88 -29.54 16.78
N GLY A 209 -22.31 -29.66 15.51
CA GLY A 209 -23.37 -28.84 14.95
C GLY A 209 -22.91 -27.77 13.98
N ARG A 210 -23.25 -27.98 12.71
CA ARG A 210 -23.12 -27.04 11.59
C ARG A 210 -23.47 -25.60 11.98
N ARG A 211 -22.56 -24.66 11.73
CA ARG A 211 -22.91 -23.31 11.29
C ARG A 211 -21.75 -22.64 10.56
N CYS A 212 -22.06 -22.21 9.35
CA CYS A 212 -21.25 -21.35 8.50
C CYS A 212 -21.20 -19.95 9.14
N SER A 213 -20.00 -19.44 9.43
CA SER A 213 -19.72 -18.00 9.64
C SER A 213 -18.22 -17.79 9.40
N ARG A 214 -17.88 -17.15 8.27
CA ARG A 214 -17.45 -15.75 8.20
C ARG A 214 -16.37 -15.42 9.22
N LEU A 215 -15.11 -15.51 8.78
CA LEU A 215 -14.00 -14.64 9.17
C LEU A 215 -12.91 -14.86 8.10
N ALA A 216 -12.89 -13.98 7.10
CA ALA A 216 -11.80 -13.91 6.16
C ALA A 216 -10.57 -13.39 6.92
N ARG A 217 -9.70 -14.30 7.35
CA ARG A 217 -8.40 -13.94 7.93
C ARG A 217 -7.52 -13.37 6.83
N TYR A 218 -7.40 -12.04 6.79
CA TYR A 218 -6.32 -11.39 6.05
C TYR A 218 -4.99 -11.77 6.70
N ARG A 219 -4.08 -12.34 5.91
CA ARG A 219 -2.69 -12.58 6.32
C ARG A 219 -1.92 -11.27 6.17
N PHE A 220 -1.34 -10.79 7.25
CA PHE A 220 -0.33 -9.74 7.23
C PHE A 220 0.83 -10.15 6.32
N PHE A 221 1.15 -9.32 5.32
CA PHE A 221 2.33 -9.53 4.48
C PHE A 221 3.51 -8.87 5.17
N HIS A 222 4.38 -9.66 5.80
CA HIS A 222 5.72 -9.23 6.17
C HIS A 222 6.67 -9.91 5.21
N LEU A 223 7.19 -9.14 4.24
CA LEU A 223 8.30 -9.60 3.42
C LEU A 223 9.58 -9.54 4.27
N ARG A 224 9.82 -10.56 5.09
CA ARG A 224 11.14 -10.83 5.67
C ARG A 224 11.68 -12.07 4.98
N ASN A 225 12.52 -11.88 3.96
CA ASN A 225 13.30 -12.94 3.28
C ASN A 225 12.57 -14.29 3.04
N ARG A 226 11.28 -14.26 2.70
CA ARG A 226 10.47 -15.41 2.25
C ARG A 226 9.24 -14.87 1.51
N VAL A 227 9.31 -14.76 0.19
CA VAL A 227 8.15 -14.40 -0.65
C VAL A 227 7.29 -15.64 -0.85
N ARG A 228 6.20 -15.78 -0.09
CA ARG A 228 5.08 -16.69 -0.45
C ARG A 228 3.99 -15.86 -1.15
N ARG A 229 3.80 -16.12 -2.45
CA ARG A 229 2.77 -15.52 -3.31
C ARG A 229 1.36 -15.75 -2.75
N THR A 230 0.54 -14.71 -2.78
CA THR A 230 -0.88 -14.81 -3.15
C THR A 230 -1.13 -13.63 -4.08
N VAL A 231 -1.08 -13.89 -5.39
CA VAL A 231 -1.33 -12.91 -6.44
C VAL A 231 -2.85 -12.83 -6.64
N TYR A 232 -3.41 -11.63 -6.61
CA TYR A 232 -4.77 -11.37 -7.08
C TYR A 232 -4.68 -10.65 -8.42
N ASP A 233 -5.26 -11.27 -9.44
CA ASP A 233 -5.37 -10.78 -10.82
C ASP A 233 -6.65 -9.95 -10.94
N TRP A 234 -6.54 -8.71 -11.44
CA TRP A 234 -7.67 -7.79 -11.66
C TRP A 234 -7.73 -7.42 -13.15
N ARG A 235 -8.64 -8.08 -13.88
CA ARG A 235 -9.25 -7.58 -15.12
C ARG A 235 -10.66 -7.08 -14.82
#